data_AF-A0A430BEU4-F1
#
_entry.id   AF-A0A430BEU4-F1
#
_cell.length_a   1.000
_cell.length_b   1.000
_cell.length_c   1.000
_cell.angle_alpha   90.00
_cell.angle_beta   90.00
_cell.angle_gamma   90.00
#
_symmetry.space_group_name_H-M   'P 1'
#
loop_
_entity.id
_entity.type
_entity.pdbx_description
1 polymer ?
#
loop_
_entity_poly.entity_id
_entity_poly.type
_entity_poly.pdbx_seq_one_letter_code
_entity_poly.pdbx_strand_id
1 'polypeptide(L)' 'MSEQSDPYSDPIERVGAEERDYLLARAAAHRAMAEGSNEAGPRLIHSRLEELYRERAATLGLVGQD' A
#
# COMPACT_ATOMS: atom_id res chain seq x y z
N MET A 1 25.28 22.38 13.50
CA MET A 1 25.13 20.91 13.55
C MET A 1 23.94 20.59 12.67
N SER A 2 24.18 20.09 11.45
CA SER A 2 23.10 19.70 10.54
C SER A 2 22.71 18.27 10.90
N GLU A 3 21.53 18.09 11.49
CA GLU A 3 20.93 16.77 11.67
C GLU A 3 20.57 16.25 10.27
N GLN A 4 21.48 15.49 9.69
CA GLN A 4 21.24 14.70 8.50
C GLN A 4 20.40 13.51 8.95
N SER A 5 19.09 13.73 9.11
CA SER A 5 18.14 12.65 9.41
C SER A 5 18.14 11.70 8.22
N ASP A 6 18.60 10.48 8.47
CA ASP A 6 18.63 9.37 7.52
C ASP A 6 17.23 9.23 6.85
N PRO A 7 17.11 9.24 5.50
CA PRO A 7 15.81 9.17 4.83
C PRO A 7 15.08 7.83 5.00
N TYR A 8 15.70 6.86 5.69
CA TYR A 8 15.05 5.67 6.25
C TYR A 8 14.41 5.94 7.62
N SER A 9 14.04 7.21 7.88
CA SER A 9 13.18 7.70 8.96
C SER A 9 12.19 6.61 9.37
N ASP A 10 12.24 6.28 10.65
CA ASP A 10 11.64 5.10 11.29
C ASP A 10 10.44 4.51 10.55
N PRO A 11 10.35 3.16 10.43
CA PRO A 11 9.18 2.52 9.86
C PRO A 11 7.95 3.06 10.58
N ILE A 12 7.09 3.79 9.86
CA ILE A 12 5.84 4.29 10.43
C ILE A 12 5.02 3.06 10.78
N GLU A 13 5.01 2.70 12.06
CA GLU A 13 4.21 1.64 12.61
C GLU A 13 2.75 2.06 12.52
N ARG A 14 2.07 1.59 11.48
CA ARG A 14 0.61 1.68 11.35
C ARG A 14 0.03 0.38 11.85
N VAL A 15 -1.03 0.45 12.65
CA VAL A 15 -1.72 -0.72 13.17
C VAL A 15 -3.24 -0.62 12.94
N GLY A 16 -3.89 -1.76 12.79
CA GLY A 16 -5.35 -1.86 12.75
C GLY A 16 -5.98 -1.02 11.63
N ALA A 17 -6.90 -0.12 12.00
CA ALA A 17 -7.67 0.69 11.04
C ALA A 17 -6.81 1.63 10.20
N GLU A 18 -5.77 2.24 10.78
CA GLU A 18 -4.87 3.14 10.05
C GLU A 18 -4.05 2.37 9.00
N GLU A 19 -3.55 1.18 9.36
CA GLU A 19 -2.84 0.32 8.42
C GLU A 19 -3.78 -0.13 7.28
N ARG A 20 -5.01 -0.52 7.61
CA ARG A 20 -6.02 -0.90 6.61
C ARG A 20 -6.28 0.25 5.63
N ASP A 21 -6.51 1.45 6.12
CA ASP A 21 -6.84 2.60 5.27
C ASP A 21 -5.64 3.00 4.40
N TYR A 22 -4.42 2.91 4.92
CA TYR A 22 -3.18 3.06 4.14
C TYR A 22 -3.09 2.03 3.01
N LEU A 23 -3.32 0.75 3.31
CA LEU A 23 -3.28 -0.32 2.31
C LEU A 23 -4.33 -0.11 1.22
N LEU A 24 -5.54 0.32 1.57
CA LEU A 24 -6.59 0.66 0.60
C LEU A 24 -6.20 1.84 -0.29
N ALA A 25 -5.59 2.89 0.27
CA ALA A 25 -5.08 4.01 -0.51
C ALA A 25 -3.96 3.58 -1.49
N ARG A 26 -3.06 2.69 -1.05
CA ARG A 26 -2.01 2.12 -1.92
C ARG A 26 -2.60 1.27 -3.03
N ALA A 27 -3.61 0.44 -2.74
CA ALA A 27 -4.31 -0.33 -3.75
C ALA A 27 -4.94 0.57 -4.82
N ALA A 28 -5.63 1.64 -4.41
CA ALA A 28 -6.24 2.60 -5.33
C ALA A 28 -5.20 3.30 -6.23
N ALA A 29 -4.05 3.69 -5.67
CA ALA A 29 -2.96 4.27 -6.45
C ALA A 29 -2.41 3.28 -7.50
N HIS A 30 -2.22 2.02 -7.12
CA HIS A 30 -1.76 0.98 -8.04
C HIS A 30 -2.78 0.67 -9.14
N ARG A 31 -4.07 0.67 -8.82
CA ARG A 31 -5.13 0.57 -9.83
C ARG A 31 -5.00 1.68 -10.89
N ALA A 32 -4.90 2.94 -10.46
CA ALA A 32 -4.79 4.07 -11.37
C ALA A 32 -3.52 3.99 -12.25
N MET A 33 -2.39 3.55 -11.68
CA MET A 33 -1.15 3.34 -12.45
C MET A 33 -1.26 2.18 -13.46
N ALA A 34 -1.96 1.08 -13.11
CA ALA A 34 -2.20 -0.01 -14.04
C ALA A 34 -3.10 0.43 -15.20
N GLU A 35 -4.18 1.16 -14.90
CA GLU A 35 -5.12 1.71 -15.90
C GLU A 35 -4.44 2.72 -16.83
N GLY A 36 -3.53 3.55 -16.30
CA GLY A 36 -2.76 4.54 -17.06
C GLY A 36 -1.55 3.99 -17.81
N SER A 37 -1.14 2.74 -17.56
CA SER A 37 0.03 2.15 -18.22
C SER A 37 -0.31 1.64 -19.63
N ASN A 38 0.51 2.01 -20.61
CA ASN A 38 0.46 1.43 -21.96
C ASN A 38 1.35 0.19 -22.12
N GLU A 39 2.32 0.01 -21.21
CA GLU A 39 3.24 -1.12 -21.23
C GLU A 39 2.67 -2.29 -20.44
N ALA A 40 2.82 -3.51 -20.98
CA ALA A 40 2.30 -4.73 -20.38
C ALA A 40 2.98 -5.06 -19.02
N GLY A 41 4.30 -4.86 -18.93
CA GLY A 41 5.07 -5.15 -17.71
C GLY A 41 4.63 -4.32 -16.50
N PRO A 42 4.71 -2.99 -16.57
CA PRO A 42 4.25 -2.10 -15.49
C PRO A 42 2.76 -2.30 -15.13
N ARG A 43 1.90 -2.54 -16.14
CA ARG A 43 0.49 -2.84 -15.91
C ARG A 43 0.33 -4.07 -15.01
N LEU A 44 1.03 -5.16 -15.34
CA LEU A 44 0.95 -6.41 -14.59
C LEU A 44 1.49 -6.26 -13.16
N ILE A 45 2.59 -5.53 -12.99
CA ILE A 45 3.18 -5.25 -11.67
C ILE A 45 2.18 -4.45 -10.82
N HIS A 46 1.60 -3.39 -11.36
CA HIS A 46 0.66 -2.56 -10.62
C HIS A 46 -0.64 -3.30 -10.32
N SER A 47 -1.16 -4.11 -11.23
CA SER A 47 -2.31 -4.99 -10.95
C SER A 47 -2.02 -5.96 -9.81
N ARG A 48 -0.84 -6.60 -9.80
CA ARG A 48 -0.49 -7.53 -8.72
C ARG A 48 -0.33 -6.83 -7.37
N LEU A 49 0.24 -5.63 -7.36
CA LEU A 49 0.38 -4.85 -6.13
C LEU A 49 -0.98 -4.38 -5.60
N GLU A 50 -1.91 -3.98 -6.47
CA GLU A 50 -3.29 -3.65 -6.08
C GLU A 50 -3.98 -4.82 -5.38
N GLU A 51 -3.90 -6.02 -5.94
CA GLU A 51 -4.43 -7.26 -5.35
C GLU A 51 -3.84 -7.52 -3.96
N LEU A 52 -2.50 -7.51 -3.84
CA LEU A 52 -1.80 -7.79 -2.59
C LEU A 52 -2.18 -6.79 -1.48
N TYR A 53 -2.30 -5.51 -1.81
CA TYR A 53 -2.70 -4.50 -0.83
C TYR A 53 -4.16 -4.68 -0.39
N ARG A 54 -5.07 -5.07 -1.29
CA ARG A 54 -6.48 -5.34 -0.93
C ARG A 54 -6.63 -6.60 -0.10
N GLU A 55 -5.91 -7.68 -0.45
CA GLU A 55 -5.89 -8.92 0.31
C GLU A 55 -5.44 -8.65 1.76
N ARG A 56 -4.35 -7.89 1.93
CA ARG A 56 -3.85 -7.51 3.26
C ARG A 56 -4.80 -6.57 4.01
N ALA A 57 -5.43 -5.62 3.33
CA ALA A 57 -6.44 -4.77 3.97
C ALA A 57 -7.64 -5.59 4.46
N ALA A 58 -8.06 -6.60 3.70
CA ALA A 58 -9.16 -7.49 4.06
C ALA A 58 -8.85 -8.33 5.31
N THR A 59 -7.61 -8.84 5.45
CA THR A 59 -7.22 -9.60 6.65
C THR A 59 -7.28 -8.75 7.92
N LEU A 60 -6.85 -7.48 7.84
CA LEU A 60 -6.97 -6.53 8.97
C LEU A 60 -8.43 -6.17 9.29
N GLY A 61 -9.31 -6.16 8.29
CA GLY A 61 -10.75 -5.91 8.48
C GLY A 61 -11.46 -7.07 9.21
N LEU A 62 -10.97 -8.31 9.05
CA LEU A 62 -11.51 -9.49 9.72
C LEU A 62 -11.05 -9.60 11.17
N VAL A 63 -9.81 -9.20 11.48
CA VAL A 63 -9.22 -9.29 12.83
C VAL A 63 -9.82 -8.27 13.81
N GLY A 64 -10.48 -7.21 13.34
CA GLY A 64 -11.12 -6.18 14.18
C GLY A 64 -12.57 -6.47 14.59
N GLN A 65 -13.08 -7.69 14.39
CA GLN A 65 -14.48 -8.06 14.63
C GLN A 65 -14.70 -9.00 15.85
N ASP A 66 -13.65 -9.32 16.61
CA ASP A 66 -13.72 -10.15 17.84
C ASP A 66 -13.77 -9.32 19.14
#